data_AF-A0A1Y0MLV4-F1
#
_entry.id   AF-A0A1Y0MLV4-F1
#
_cell.length_a   1.000
_cell.length_b   1.000
_cell.length_c   1.000
_cell.angle_alpha   90.00
_cell.angle_beta   90.00
_cell.angle_gamma   90.00
#
_symmetry.space_group_name_H-M   'P 1'
#
loop_
_entity.id
_entity.type
_entity.pdbx_description
1 polymer ?
#
loop_
_entity_poly.entity_id
_entity_poly.type
_entity_poly.pdbx_seq_one_letter_code
_entity_poly.pdbx_strand_id
1 'polypeptide(L)'
;MSEHKQDGKLIAMAFPDTFVRMSSELLCRFLPLVGLGTRSHIKAGHAALVLVENATGKAHYYDFGRYVTPEGHGRVRGANTDAELEIPFLAQLDQNANLKNAEELLLWLEAHPEKTHGEGRLLASVCDKIDYRKAKAYIDQLQGRGSIPYGAFVKTGSNCSRFVTETLLASTQDPKIIKRLNRNKKFTPSTVGNVEQAATESAVYQIHQGQIEKFNGTAFKENLRNYFDKKHKGSAVIEPLEAPHENAQLLTGTGSSAWFDLQGGPLRRQYVINRYNEKKVQDFSGVFTANADLDLNAAYRFDYDSHCEKCTVIQGDRQITLAVHSRLSF
;
A
#
# COMPACT_ATOMS: atom_id res chain seq x y z
N MET A 1 -13.73 -25.37 12.72
CA MET A 1 -13.20 -24.90 11.42
C MET A 1 -14.22 -23.94 10.84
N SER A 2 -13.86 -22.68 10.55
CA SER A 2 -14.81 -21.77 9.90
C SER A 2 -15.00 -22.21 8.45
N GLU A 3 -16.26 -22.33 8.02
CA GLU A 3 -16.63 -22.58 6.63
C GLU A 3 -16.03 -21.49 5.72
N HIS A 4 -15.41 -21.88 4.61
CA HIS A 4 -14.84 -20.92 3.66
C HIS A 4 -15.95 -20.37 2.78
N LYS A 5 -16.10 -19.06 2.75
CA LYS A 5 -17.14 -18.38 1.97
C LYS A 5 -16.55 -17.73 0.72
N GLN A 6 -17.35 -17.56 -0.31
CA GLN A 6 -17.00 -16.76 -1.50
C GLN A 6 -17.78 -15.45 -1.43
N ASP A 7 -17.55 -14.69 -0.36
CA ASP A 7 -18.32 -13.52 0.05
C ASP A 7 -17.57 -12.19 -0.14
N GLY A 8 -16.44 -12.22 -0.86
CA GLY A 8 -15.73 -11.01 -1.26
C GLY A 8 -15.26 -11.02 -2.71
N LYS A 9 -14.73 -9.88 -3.15
CA LYS A 9 -13.91 -9.73 -4.36
C LYS A 9 -12.55 -9.17 -3.98
N LEU A 10 -11.50 -9.68 -4.60
CA LEU A 10 -10.15 -9.10 -4.52
C LEU A 10 -9.75 -8.65 -5.92
N ILE A 11 -9.62 -7.34 -6.10
CA ILE A 11 -9.17 -6.74 -7.34
C ILE A 11 -7.66 -6.59 -7.23
N ALA A 12 -6.91 -7.47 -7.87
CA ALA A 12 -5.45 -7.39 -7.90
C ALA A 12 -5.05 -6.31 -8.91
N MET A 13 -4.13 -5.44 -8.52
CA MET A 13 -3.67 -4.30 -9.32
C MET A 13 -2.16 -4.31 -9.50
N ALA A 14 -1.71 -3.87 -10.66
CA ALA A 14 -0.31 -3.63 -10.97
C ALA A 14 -0.14 -2.33 -11.75
N PHE A 15 0.86 -1.54 -11.37
CA PHE A 15 1.35 -0.41 -12.15
C PHE A 15 2.70 -0.84 -12.76
N PRO A 16 2.71 -1.58 -13.88
CA PRO A 16 3.93 -2.16 -14.45
C PRO A 16 4.99 -1.12 -14.84
N ASP A 17 4.57 0.12 -15.09
CA ASP A 17 5.45 1.15 -15.63
C ASP A 17 6.25 1.90 -14.55
N THR A 18 5.92 1.68 -13.28
CA THR A 18 6.57 2.34 -12.14
C THR A 18 8.00 1.88 -11.95
N PHE A 19 8.92 2.85 -11.88
CA PHE A 19 10.29 2.61 -11.44
C PHE A 19 10.36 2.63 -9.92
N VAL A 20 10.94 1.59 -9.34
CA VAL A 20 11.12 1.49 -7.88
C VAL A 20 12.60 1.59 -7.55
N ARG A 21 12.90 2.28 -6.44
CA ARG A 21 14.26 2.31 -5.89
C ARG A 21 14.68 0.90 -5.49
N MET A 22 15.88 0.51 -5.88
CA MET A 22 16.46 -0.81 -5.60
C MET A 22 16.44 -1.13 -4.12
N SER A 23 16.22 -2.41 -3.81
CA SER A 23 16.39 -2.92 -2.44
C SER A 23 17.87 -2.88 -2.07
N SER A 24 18.18 -2.69 -0.79
CA SER A 24 19.55 -2.74 -0.25
C SER A 24 20.12 -4.17 -0.18
N GLU A 25 19.31 -5.18 -0.52
CA GLU A 25 19.73 -6.59 -0.57
C GLU A 25 20.94 -6.81 -1.48
N LEU A 26 21.88 -7.64 -1.00
CA LEU A 26 23.10 -7.96 -1.74
C LEU A 26 22.81 -8.51 -3.14
N LEU A 27 21.79 -9.37 -3.27
CA LEU A 27 21.38 -9.93 -4.56
C LEU A 27 20.94 -8.85 -5.56
N CYS A 28 20.26 -7.80 -5.08
CA CYS A 28 19.83 -6.68 -5.91
C CYS A 28 21.02 -5.89 -6.48
N ARG A 29 22.17 -5.86 -5.79
CA ARG A 29 23.40 -5.20 -6.29
C ARG A 29 23.98 -5.88 -7.53
N PHE A 30 23.69 -7.16 -7.77
CA PHE A 30 24.14 -7.92 -8.92
C PHE A 30 23.19 -7.84 -10.13
N LEU A 31 21.92 -7.47 -9.93
CA LEU A 31 20.93 -7.38 -11.01
C LEU A 31 21.37 -6.47 -12.18
N PRO A 32 22.00 -5.29 -11.94
CA PRO A 32 22.48 -4.45 -13.03
C PRO A 32 23.59 -5.09 -13.87
N LEU A 33 24.38 -6.01 -13.29
CA LEU A 33 25.47 -6.70 -14.00
C LEU A 33 24.94 -7.66 -15.07
N VAL A 34 23.73 -8.21 -14.87
CA VAL A 34 23.03 -9.06 -15.84
C VAL A 34 22.04 -8.26 -16.69
N GLY A 35 22.12 -6.93 -16.65
CA GLY A 35 21.31 -6.04 -17.48
C GLY A 35 19.96 -5.63 -16.91
N LEU A 36 19.61 -6.07 -15.69
CA LEU A 36 18.33 -5.76 -15.05
C LEU A 36 18.41 -4.48 -14.23
N GLY A 37 17.61 -3.48 -14.60
CA GLY A 37 17.58 -2.17 -13.96
C GLY A 37 18.92 -1.42 -13.98
N THR A 38 19.07 -0.49 -13.05
CA THR A 38 20.26 0.33 -12.80
C THR A 38 20.72 0.12 -11.36
N ARG A 39 21.83 0.76 -10.97
CA ARG A 39 22.32 0.68 -9.58
C ARG A 39 21.32 1.24 -8.55
N SER A 40 20.46 2.16 -8.95
CA SER A 40 19.53 2.85 -8.05
C SER A 40 18.07 2.46 -8.26
N HIS A 41 17.66 2.09 -9.48
CA HIS A 41 16.26 1.86 -9.82
C HIS A 41 16.06 0.68 -10.76
N ILE A 42 14.91 0.01 -10.63
CA ILE A 42 14.42 -1.01 -11.56
C ILE A 42 12.94 -0.77 -11.84
N LYS A 43 12.50 -0.99 -13.08
CA LYS A 43 11.07 -0.93 -13.44
C LYS A 43 10.38 -2.23 -13.07
N ALA A 44 10.24 -2.46 -11.77
CA ALA A 44 9.58 -3.66 -11.24
C ALA A 44 8.07 -3.49 -11.01
N GLY A 45 7.59 -2.25 -11.16
CA GLY A 45 6.20 -1.87 -10.96
C GLY A 45 5.80 -1.76 -9.49
N HIS A 46 4.59 -1.26 -9.27
CA HIS A 46 3.90 -1.25 -7.98
C HIS A 46 2.71 -2.22 -8.00
N ALA A 47 2.34 -2.78 -6.86
CA ALA A 47 1.19 -3.68 -6.73
C ALA A 47 0.36 -3.32 -5.50
N ALA A 48 -0.94 -3.38 -5.68
CA ALA A 48 -1.95 -3.08 -4.68
C ALA A 48 -3.15 -4.02 -4.86
N LEU A 49 -4.10 -3.94 -3.95
CA LEU A 49 -5.37 -4.62 -4.08
C LEU A 49 -6.52 -3.73 -3.60
N VAL A 50 -7.71 -3.97 -4.15
CA VAL A 50 -8.97 -3.54 -3.53
C VAL A 50 -9.72 -4.76 -3.03
N LEU A 51 -10.11 -4.72 -1.76
CA LEU A 51 -10.95 -5.75 -1.15
C LEU A 51 -12.39 -5.23 -1.07
N VAL A 52 -13.31 -5.96 -1.70
CA VAL A 52 -14.74 -5.63 -1.72
C VAL A 52 -15.51 -6.67 -0.91
N GLU A 53 -16.36 -6.22 0.00
CA GLU A 53 -17.30 -7.10 0.73
C GLU A 53 -18.59 -7.24 -0.08
N ASN A 54 -19.00 -8.48 -0.41
CA ASN A 54 -20.18 -8.67 -1.26
C ASN A 54 -21.47 -8.16 -0.60
N ALA A 55 -21.58 -8.28 0.73
CA ALA A 55 -22.80 -7.95 1.46
C ALA A 55 -23.08 -6.44 1.53
N THR A 56 -22.03 -5.61 1.56
CA THR A 56 -22.15 -4.17 1.79
C THR A 56 -21.73 -3.33 0.59
N GLY A 57 -21.02 -3.93 -0.38
CA GLY A 57 -20.39 -3.21 -1.48
C GLY A 57 -19.22 -2.32 -1.02
N LYS A 58 -18.80 -2.35 0.25
CA LYS A 58 -17.67 -1.55 0.71
C LYS A 58 -16.40 -2.02 0.03
N ALA A 59 -15.67 -1.07 -0.56
CA ALA A 59 -14.42 -1.28 -1.26
C ALA A 59 -13.27 -0.63 -0.48
N HIS A 60 -12.23 -1.39 -0.17
CA HIS A 60 -11.08 -0.91 0.61
C HIS A 60 -9.79 -1.12 -0.18
N TYR A 61 -9.08 -0.03 -0.44
CA TYR A 61 -7.77 -0.07 -1.06
C TYR A 61 -6.70 -0.42 -0.02
N TYR A 62 -5.77 -1.30 -0.42
CA TYR A 62 -4.58 -1.64 0.36
C TYR A 62 -3.35 -1.79 -0.53
N ASP A 63 -2.22 -1.32 -0.03
CA ASP A 63 -0.91 -1.59 -0.61
C ASP A 63 0.13 -1.89 0.46
N PHE A 64 1.32 -2.29 0.02
CA PHE A 64 2.48 -2.46 0.89
C PHE A 64 3.68 -1.78 0.28
N GLY A 65 4.36 -0.95 1.05
CA GLY A 65 5.51 -0.20 0.57
C GLY A 65 6.26 0.52 1.67
N ARG A 66 7.25 1.32 1.28
CA ARG A 66 8.21 1.99 2.17
C ARG A 66 7.72 3.39 2.55
N TYR A 67 6.50 3.49 3.07
CA TYR A 67 5.78 4.74 3.32
C TYR A 67 5.90 5.15 4.79
N VAL A 68 6.61 6.25 5.09
CA VAL A 68 6.81 6.71 6.47
C VAL A 68 7.34 5.57 7.37
N THR A 69 8.42 4.93 6.92
CA THR A 69 9.03 3.77 7.57
C THR A 69 10.54 3.93 7.64
N PRO A 70 11.22 3.28 8.62
CA PRO A 70 12.67 3.24 8.67
C PRO A 70 13.27 2.69 7.36
N GLU A 71 14.53 3.02 7.08
CA GLU A 71 15.23 2.45 5.94
C GLU A 71 15.21 0.91 5.98
N GLY A 72 15.00 0.28 4.82
CA GLY A 72 14.91 -1.18 4.70
C GLY A 72 13.60 -1.77 5.20
N HIS A 73 12.63 -0.96 5.64
CA HIS A 73 11.32 -1.43 6.11
C HIS A 73 10.18 -0.95 5.21
N GLY A 74 9.04 -1.60 5.34
CA GLY A 74 7.78 -1.21 4.72
C GLY A 74 6.59 -1.64 5.58
N ARG A 75 5.43 -1.05 5.31
CA ARG A 75 4.18 -1.31 6.03
C ARG A 75 3.01 -1.44 5.07
N VAL A 76 1.91 -2.00 5.58
CA VAL A 76 0.62 -2.00 4.89
C VAL A 76 -0.06 -0.64 5.09
N ARG A 77 -0.62 -0.07 4.02
CA ARG A 77 -1.52 1.07 4.12
C ARG A 77 -2.95 0.65 3.81
N GLY A 78 -3.89 1.36 4.43
CA GLY A 78 -5.32 1.34 4.12
C GLY A 78 -5.98 2.58 4.74
N ALA A 79 -7.25 2.84 4.44
CA ALA A 79 -7.96 4.05 4.87
C ALA A 79 -7.99 4.29 6.41
N ASN A 80 -7.73 3.25 7.22
CA ASN A 80 -7.55 3.40 8.66
C ASN A 80 -6.23 4.09 9.01
N THR A 81 -5.13 3.70 8.37
CA THR A 81 -3.78 4.24 8.64
C THR A 81 -3.45 5.45 7.76
N ASP A 82 -4.03 5.55 6.58
CA ASP A 82 -3.74 6.57 5.57
C ASP A 82 -5.09 7.01 4.99
N ALA A 83 -5.68 8.06 5.58
CA ALA A 83 -7.06 8.47 5.34
C ALA A 83 -7.34 8.84 3.87
N GLU A 84 -6.32 9.29 3.15
CA GLU A 84 -6.40 9.60 1.72
C GLU A 84 -6.77 8.39 0.85
N LEU A 85 -6.61 7.16 1.35
CA LEU A 85 -6.91 5.92 0.62
C LEU A 85 -8.38 5.50 0.67
N GLU A 86 -9.25 6.30 1.27
CA GLU A 86 -10.70 6.04 1.28
C GLU A 86 -11.28 6.12 -0.14
N ILE A 87 -11.99 5.05 -0.54
CA ILE A 87 -12.73 5.02 -1.80
C ILE A 87 -14.12 5.62 -1.52
N PRO A 88 -14.52 6.71 -2.19
CA PRO A 88 -15.68 7.51 -1.80
C PRO A 88 -17.03 6.94 -2.27
N PHE A 89 -17.04 5.76 -2.89
CA PHE A 89 -18.25 5.11 -3.40
C PHE A 89 -18.21 3.61 -3.17
N LEU A 90 -19.39 3.00 -3.22
CA LEU A 90 -19.56 1.56 -3.07
C LEU A 90 -19.34 0.84 -4.41
N ALA A 91 -18.82 -0.38 -4.31
CA ALA A 91 -18.91 -1.36 -5.36
C ALA A 91 -20.38 -1.77 -5.56
N GLN A 92 -20.80 -1.81 -6.82
CA GLN A 92 -22.13 -2.24 -7.24
C GLN A 92 -22.05 -3.71 -7.63
N LEU A 93 -22.88 -4.55 -6.99
CA LEU A 93 -22.92 -5.99 -7.23
C LEU A 93 -24.29 -6.39 -7.75
N ASP A 94 -24.34 -7.28 -8.73
CA ASP A 94 -25.61 -7.86 -9.20
C ASP A 94 -26.10 -9.01 -8.31
N GLN A 95 -27.25 -9.60 -8.65
CA GLN A 95 -27.84 -10.73 -7.91
C GLN A 95 -26.94 -11.98 -7.84
N ASN A 96 -25.95 -12.10 -8.73
CA ASN A 96 -24.98 -13.18 -8.76
C ASN A 96 -23.65 -12.76 -8.09
N ALA A 97 -23.63 -11.61 -7.42
CA ALA A 97 -22.46 -10.96 -6.83
C ALA A 97 -21.36 -10.60 -7.84
N ASN A 98 -21.70 -10.36 -9.12
CA ASN A 98 -20.73 -9.85 -10.09
C ASN A 98 -20.53 -8.34 -9.90
N LEU A 99 -19.28 -7.89 -9.97
CA LEU A 99 -18.93 -6.47 -9.85
C LEU A 99 -19.32 -5.70 -11.12
N LYS A 100 -20.28 -4.78 -11.01
CA LYS A 100 -20.88 -4.03 -12.12
C LYS A 100 -20.15 -2.74 -12.47
N ASN A 101 -19.55 -2.09 -11.48
CA ASN A 101 -18.82 -0.82 -11.65
C ASN A 101 -17.30 -0.98 -11.47
N ALA A 102 -16.75 -2.12 -11.89
CA ALA A 102 -15.31 -2.34 -11.87
C ALA A 102 -14.54 -1.26 -12.66
N GLU A 103 -15.08 -0.85 -13.80
CA GLU A 103 -14.49 0.18 -14.66
C GLU A 103 -14.43 1.55 -13.97
N GLU A 104 -15.52 1.98 -13.32
CA GLU A 104 -15.57 3.22 -12.53
C GLU A 104 -14.51 3.20 -11.41
N LEU A 105 -14.43 2.10 -10.68
CA LEU A 105 -13.43 1.90 -9.63
C LEU A 105 -12.00 2.02 -10.16
N LEU A 106 -11.71 1.35 -11.28
CA LEU A 106 -10.37 1.32 -11.86
C LEU A 106 -9.97 2.67 -12.48
N LEU A 107 -10.91 3.40 -13.08
CA LEU A 107 -10.69 4.77 -13.55
C LEU A 107 -10.41 5.72 -12.40
N TRP A 108 -11.16 5.62 -11.30
CA TRP A 108 -10.89 6.42 -10.11
C TRP A 108 -9.49 6.12 -9.55
N LEU A 109 -9.08 4.86 -9.49
CA LEU A 109 -7.74 4.50 -8.99
C LEU A 109 -6.60 4.98 -9.90
N GLU A 110 -6.77 4.92 -11.22
CA GLU A 110 -5.79 5.44 -12.19
C GLU A 110 -5.68 6.96 -12.15
N ALA A 111 -6.80 7.66 -11.91
CA ALA A 111 -6.85 9.11 -11.81
C ALA A 111 -6.22 9.67 -10.51
N HIS A 112 -5.85 8.82 -9.55
CA HIS A 112 -5.28 9.24 -8.27
C HIS A 112 -3.89 8.62 -7.96
N PRO A 113 -2.86 8.89 -8.80
CA PRO A 113 -1.51 8.42 -8.56
C PRO A 113 -0.89 8.99 -7.28
N GLU A 114 -1.37 10.15 -6.79
CA GLU A 114 -0.95 10.74 -5.52
C GLU A 114 -1.38 9.90 -4.30
N LYS A 115 -2.39 9.05 -4.45
CA LYS A 115 -2.86 8.11 -3.41
C LYS A 115 -2.18 6.75 -3.57
N THR A 116 -2.16 6.23 -4.80
CA THR A 116 -1.75 4.86 -5.09
C THR A 116 -0.25 4.68 -5.24
N HIS A 117 0.51 5.77 -5.43
CA HIS A 117 1.94 5.75 -5.81
C HIS A 117 2.22 4.90 -7.05
N GLY A 118 1.19 4.66 -7.87
CA GLY A 118 1.28 3.97 -9.14
C GLY A 118 1.48 4.97 -10.27
N GLU A 119 2.44 4.69 -11.14
CA GLU A 119 2.71 5.49 -12.34
C GLU A 119 2.46 4.70 -13.62
N GLY A 120 1.98 5.39 -14.66
CA GLY A 120 1.78 4.85 -16.01
C GLY A 120 0.51 4.02 -16.13
N ARG A 121 0.58 2.88 -16.80
CA ARG A 121 -0.59 2.01 -16.99
C ARG A 121 -0.99 1.35 -15.68
N LEU A 122 -2.29 1.19 -15.46
CA LEU A 122 -2.87 0.31 -14.44
C LEU A 122 -3.32 -0.98 -15.12
N LEU A 123 -2.82 -2.13 -14.67
CA LEU A 123 -3.35 -3.45 -15.01
C LEU A 123 -4.13 -4.00 -13.82
N ALA A 124 -5.32 -4.54 -14.07
CA ALA A 124 -6.16 -5.06 -12.99
C ALA A 124 -7.00 -6.27 -13.40
N SER A 125 -7.38 -7.08 -12.43
CA SER A 125 -8.23 -8.25 -12.61
C SER A 125 -9.01 -8.54 -11.34
N VAL A 126 -10.21 -9.10 -11.48
CA VAL A 126 -11.04 -9.45 -10.33
C VAL A 126 -10.89 -10.95 -10.01
N CYS A 127 -10.59 -11.25 -8.75
CA CYS A 127 -10.69 -12.58 -8.18
C CYS A 127 -11.97 -12.65 -7.32
N ASP A 128 -12.92 -13.47 -7.73
CA ASP A 128 -14.21 -13.69 -7.06
C ASP A 128 -14.26 -14.93 -6.16
N LYS A 129 -13.19 -15.73 -6.14
CA LYS A 129 -13.08 -16.95 -5.37
C LYS A 129 -12.33 -16.73 -4.06
N ILE A 130 -12.76 -15.73 -3.29
CA ILE A 130 -12.12 -15.38 -2.02
C ILE A 130 -13.11 -15.28 -0.86
N ASP A 131 -12.62 -15.65 0.32
CA ASP A 131 -13.23 -15.40 1.63
C ASP A 131 -12.80 -14.02 2.12
N TYR A 132 -13.76 -13.09 2.20
CA TYR A 132 -13.49 -11.69 2.56
C TYR A 132 -12.82 -11.60 3.94
N ARG A 133 -13.32 -12.36 4.92
CA ARG A 133 -12.84 -12.29 6.30
C ARG A 133 -11.41 -12.79 6.41
N LYS A 134 -11.04 -13.85 5.67
CA LYS A 134 -9.66 -14.34 5.66
C LYS A 134 -8.71 -13.36 4.97
N ALA A 135 -9.13 -12.75 3.87
CA ALA A 135 -8.33 -11.69 3.23
C ALA A 135 -8.09 -10.54 4.20
N LYS A 136 -9.16 -10.02 4.81
CA LYS A 136 -9.09 -8.93 5.79
C LYS A 136 -8.25 -9.29 7.01
N ALA A 137 -8.40 -10.50 7.55
CA ALA A 137 -7.61 -10.96 8.69
C ALA A 137 -6.11 -11.02 8.38
N TYR A 138 -5.71 -11.47 7.18
CA TYR A 138 -4.31 -11.45 6.76
C TYR A 138 -3.77 -10.01 6.64
N ILE A 139 -4.55 -9.12 6.01
CA ILE A 139 -4.20 -7.70 5.87
C ILE A 139 -4.01 -7.06 7.25
N ASP A 140 -4.98 -7.24 8.15
CA ASP A 140 -4.97 -6.66 9.50
C ASP A 140 -3.81 -7.20 10.33
N GLN A 141 -3.55 -8.51 10.25
CA GLN A 141 -2.41 -9.12 10.91
C GLN A 141 -1.09 -8.51 10.43
N LEU A 142 -0.94 -8.28 9.12
CA LEU A 142 0.27 -7.69 8.56
C LEU A 142 0.38 -6.19 8.89
N GLN A 143 -0.71 -5.44 8.82
CA GLN A 143 -0.78 -4.03 9.18
C GLN A 143 -0.45 -3.80 10.66
N GLY A 144 -0.97 -4.66 11.55
CA GLY A 144 -0.71 -4.62 12.99
C GLY A 144 0.75 -4.93 13.39
N ARG A 145 1.58 -5.44 12.48
CA ARG A 145 3.03 -5.61 12.69
C ARG A 145 3.81 -4.30 12.52
N GLY A 146 3.18 -3.23 12.04
CA GLY A 146 3.86 -1.96 11.75
C GLY A 146 4.90 -2.11 10.63
N SER A 147 6.04 -1.45 10.81
CA SER A 147 7.18 -1.50 9.91
C SER A 147 7.88 -2.86 9.99
N ILE A 148 7.85 -3.62 8.89
CA ILE A 148 8.54 -4.90 8.75
C ILE A 148 9.62 -4.83 7.66
N PRO A 149 10.61 -5.74 7.64
CA PRO A 149 11.63 -5.75 6.61
C PRO A 149 11.02 -5.74 5.19
N TYR A 150 11.52 -4.85 4.34
CA TYR A 150 11.14 -4.74 2.93
C TYR A 150 12.21 -5.40 2.07
N GLY A 151 11.80 -6.24 1.12
CA GLY A 151 12.73 -6.76 0.12
C GLY A 151 12.13 -7.76 -0.86
N ALA A 152 12.84 -7.97 -1.96
CA ALA A 152 12.47 -8.94 -2.98
C ALA A 152 12.64 -10.38 -2.47
N PHE A 153 13.67 -10.65 -1.65
CA PHE A 153 14.07 -11.99 -1.23
C PHE A 153 14.12 -12.18 0.29
N VAL A 154 13.83 -11.15 1.09
CA VAL A 154 13.80 -11.22 2.56
C VAL A 154 12.71 -12.18 3.04
N LYS A 155 13.06 -13.23 3.80
CA LYS A 155 12.09 -14.26 4.24
C LYS A 155 11.10 -13.79 5.30
N THR A 156 11.54 -12.96 6.24
CA THR A 156 10.73 -12.46 7.37
C THR A 156 9.96 -11.16 7.03
N GLY A 157 10.17 -10.67 5.81
CA GLY A 157 9.66 -9.40 5.31
C GLY A 157 8.59 -9.56 4.23
N SER A 158 8.26 -8.45 3.58
CA SER A 158 7.33 -8.41 2.45
C SER A 158 7.76 -7.39 1.41
N ASN A 159 6.98 -7.30 0.34
CA ASN A 159 7.00 -6.24 -0.66
C ASN A 159 5.58 -6.12 -1.26
N CYS A 160 5.34 -5.11 -2.09
CA CYS A 160 4.02 -4.86 -2.70
C CYS A 160 3.43 -6.12 -3.37
N SER A 161 4.22 -6.82 -4.18
CA SER A 161 3.74 -7.98 -4.94
C SER A 161 3.52 -9.21 -4.03
N ARG A 162 4.40 -9.43 -3.05
CA ARG A 162 4.23 -10.51 -2.08
C ARG A 162 3.01 -10.29 -1.21
N PHE A 163 2.77 -9.06 -0.74
CA PHE A 163 1.58 -8.71 0.03
C PHE A 163 0.28 -9.12 -0.69
N VAL A 164 0.13 -8.73 -1.97
CA VAL A 164 -1.04 -9.11 -2.78
C VAL A 164 -1.12 -10.63 -2.97
N THR A 165 0.01 -11.29 -3.23
CA THR A 165 0.05 -12.76 -3.41
C THR A 165 -0.39 -13.51 -2.16
N GLU A 166 0.15 -13.15 -0.99
CA GLU A 166 -0.18 -13.83 0.27
C GLU A 166 -1.61 -13.52 0.70
N THR A 167 -2.13 -12.32 0.43
CA THR A 167 -3.54 -11.99 0.68
C THR A 167 -4.47 -12.87 -0.17
N LEU A 168 -4.16 -13.05 -1.45
CA LEU A 168 -4.88 -13.99 -2.33
C LEU A 168 -4.80 -15.43 -1.80
N LEU A 169 -3.60 -15.90 -1.44
CA LEU A 169 -3.41 -17.27 -0.93
C LEU A 169 -4.10 -17.52 0.41
N ALA A 170 -4.14 -16.53 1.30
CA ALA A 170 -4.81 -16.63 2.59
C ALA A 170 -6.34 -16.74 2.45
N SER A 171 -6.88 -16.22 1.34
CA SER A 171 -8.33 -16.04 1.17
C SER A 171 -8.96 -16.92 0.10
N THR A 172 -8.20 -17.58 -0.78
CA THR A 172 -8.77 -18.44 -1.82
C THR A 172 -8.65 -19.93 -1.50
N GLN A 173 -9.63 -20.69 -1.98
CA GLN A 173 -9.60 -22.15 -2.01
C GLN A 173 -9.51 -22.72 -3.42
N ASP A 174 -9.49 -21.88 -4.46
CA ASP A 174 -9.39 -22.36 -5.85
C ASP A 174 -8.02 -23.03 -6.08
N PRO A 175 -7.96 -24.35 -6.35
CA PRO A 175 -6.69 -25.07 -6.47
C PRO A 175 -5.82 -24.56 -7.63
N LYS A 176 -6.44 -24.03 -8.69
CA LYS A 176 -5.71 -23.49 -9.84
C LYS A 176 -4.99 -22.19 -9.45
N ILE A 177 -5.68 -21.28 -8.75
CA ILE A 177 -5.07 -20.03 -8.27
C ILE A 177 -3.93 -20.35 -7.29
N ILE A 178 -4.18 -21.20 -6.30
CA ILE A 178 -3.19 -21.61 -5.29
C ILE A 178 -1.94 -22.18 -5.95
N LYS A 179 -2.11 -23.14 -6.88
CA LYS A 179 -0.98 -23.79 -7.56
C LYS A 179 -0.14 -22.78 -8.35
N ARG A 180 -0.79 -21.85 -9.06
CA ARG A 180 -0.10 -20.86 -9.90
C ARG A 180 0.62 -19.81 -9.06
N LEU A 181 0.00 -19.28 -8.01
CA LEU A 181 0.63 -18.33 -7.08
C LEU A 181 1.82 -18.97 -6.35
N ASN A 182 1.68 -20.19 -5.85
CA ASN A 182 2.80 -20.91 -5.20
C ASN A 182 3.96 -21.21 -6.17
N ARG A 183 3.67 -21.44 -7.46
CA ARG A 183 4.71 -21.56 -8.48
C ARG A 183 5.45 -20.23 -8.65
N ASN A 184 4.75 -19.10 -8.71
CA ASN A 184 5.34 -17.77 -8.86
C ASN A 184 6.17 -17.37 -7.62
N LYS A 185 5.78 -17.83 -6.42
CA LYS A 185 6.51 -17.62 -5.17
C LYS A 185 7.89 -18.29 -5.08
N LYS A 186 8.22 -19.24 -5.98
CA LYS A 186 9.53 -19.91 -5.95
C LYS A 186 10.72 -18.97 -6.17
N PHE A 187 10.49 -17.79 -6.76
CA PHE A 187 11.50 -16.74 -6.89
C PHE A 187 11.09 -15.51 -6.07
N THR A 188 10.38 -14.58 -6.70
CA THR A 188 9.56 -13.56 -6.04
C THR A 188 8.32 -13.36 -6.92
N PRO A 189 7.13 -13.18 -6.33
CA PRO A 189 5.98 -12.74 -7.08
C PRO A 189 6.26 -11.44 -7.84
N SER A 190 5.58 -11.25 -8.97
CA SER A 190 5.65 -10.03 -9.78
C SER A 190 4.30 -9.34 -9.81
N THR A 191 4.30 -8.03 -9.97
CA THR A 191 3.09 -7.20 -9.95
C THR A 191 2.08 -7.67 -11.00
N VAL A 192 2.50 -7.77 -12.27
CA VAL A 192 1.66 -8.27 -13.38
C VAL A 192 1.30 -9.74 -13.20
N GLY A 193 2.19 -10.54 -12.61
CA GLY A 193 1.92 -11.94 -12.29
C GLY A 193 0.73 -12.11 -11.35
N ASN A 194 0.57 -11.23 -10.36
CA ASN A 194 -0.56 -11.25 -9.44
C ASN A 194 -1.88 -11.01 -10.18
N VAL A 195 -1.90 -10.01 -11.06
CA VAL A 195 -3.06 -9.69 -11.91
C VAL A 195 -3.41 -10.87 -12.83
N GLU A 196 -2.42 -11.45 -13.51
CA GLU A 196 -2.67 -12.60 -14.39
C GLU A 196 -3.22 -13.82 -13.65
N GLN A 197 -2.80 -14.06 -12.40
CA GLN A 197 -3.28 -15.20 -11.61
C GLN A 197 -4.60 -14.96 -10.88
N ALA A 198 -4.93 -13.70 -10.58
CA ALA A 198 -6.17 -13.33 -9.92
C ALA A 198 -7.37 -13.33 -10.87
N ALA A 199 -7.15 -13.26 -12.19
CA ALA A 199 -8.20 -13.34 -13.20
C ALA A 199 -8.90 -14.71 -13.19
N THR A 200 -9.99 -14.83 -12.44
CA THR A 200 -10.79 -16.07 -12.35
C THR A 200 -11.74 -16.20 -13.53
N GLU A 201 -12.52 -15.15 -13.80
CA GLU A 201 -13.56 -15.11 -14.84
C GLU A 201 -13.50 -13.81 -15.68
N SER A 202 -12.86 -12.76 -15.18
CA SER A 202 -12.71 -11.48 -15.86
C SER A 202 -11.48 -11.42 -16.76
N ALA A 203 -11.57 -10.71 -17.88
CA ALA A 203 -10.38 -10.27 -18.60
C ALA A 203 -9.46 -9.43 -17.70
N VAL A 204 -8.17 -9.40 -18.01
CA VAL A 204 -7.27 -8.42 -17.42
C VAL A 204 -7.55 -7.08 -18.08
N TYR A 205 -7.90 -6.08 -17.28
CA TYR A 205 -8.09 -4.70 -17.70
C TYR A 205 -6.75 -3.99 -17.79
N GLN A 206 -6.60 -3.12 -18.78
CA GLN A 206 -5.55 -2.12 -18.89
C GLN A 206 -6.22 -0.75 -18.89
N ILE A 207 -5.79 0.13 -17.98
CA ILE A 207 -6.28 1.49 -17.88
C ILE A 207 -5.08 2.42 -18.08
N HIS A 208 -5.25 3.40 -18.96
CA HIS A 208 -4.26 4.43 -19.19
C HIS A 208 -4.91 5.70 -19.70
N GLN A 209 -4.64 6.83 -19.05
CA GLN A 209 -5.14 8.15 -19.44
C GLN A 209 -6.67 8.15 -19.57
N GLY A 210 -7.36 7.55 -18.59
CA GLY A 210 -8.83 7.44 -18.58
C GLY A 210 -9.44 6.49 -19.63
N GLN A 211 -8.63 5.74 -20.38
CA GLN A 211 -9.11 4.75 -21.35
C GLN A 211 -8.98 3.34 -20.78
N ILE A 212 -10.00 2.50 -21.02
CA ILE A 212 -10.03 1.10 -20.60
C ILE A 212 -9.94 0.20 -21.82
N GLU A 213 -9.03 -0.76 -21.76
CA GLU A 213 -8.84 -1.76 -22.80
C GLU A 213 -8.63 -3.14 -22.17
N LYS A 214 -8.79 -4.19 -22.98
CA LYS A 214 -8.38 -5.53 -22.59
C LYS A 214 -6.86 -5.68 -22.74
N PHE A 215 -6.20 -6.10 -21.68
CA PHE A 215 -4.78 -6.45 -21.74
C PHE A 215 -4.60 -7.80 -22.46
N ASN A 216 -3.83 -7.79 -23.55
CA ASN A 216 -3.56 -8.97 -24.39
C ASN A 216 -2.13 -9.52 -24.21
N GLY A 217 -1.36 -8.99 -23.26
CA GLY A 217 0.00 -9.43 -22.97
C GLY A 217 0.07 -10.63 -22.01
N THR A 218 1.27 -10.90 -21.51
CA THR A 218 1.50 -11.91 -20.46
C THR A 218 2.42 -11.31 -19.40
N ALA A 219 2.29 -11.78 -18.16
CA ALA A 219 3.17 -11.34 -17.08
C ALA A 219 4.64 -11.56 -17.42
N PHE A 220 4.99 -12.69 -18.05
CA PHE A 220 6.36 -12.97 -18.47
C PHE A 220 6.92 -11.93 -19.43
N LYS A 221 6.18 -11.61 -20.51
CA LYS A 221 6.63 -10.62 -21.51
C LYS A 221 6.73 -9.21 -20.92
N GLU A 222 5.77 -8.78 -20.10
CA GLU A 222 5.79 -7.46 -19.46
C GLU A 222 6.96 -7.34 -18.48
N ASN A 223 7.12 -8.32 -17.59
CA ASN A 223 8.22 -8.32 -16.62
C ASN A 223 9.57 -8.30 -17.32
N LEU A 224 9.76 -9.14 -18.35
CA LEU A 224 11.01 -9.17 -19.10
C LEU A 224 11.29 -7.83 -19.77
N ARG A 225 10.30 -7.24 -20.46
CA ARG A 225 10.46 -5.92 -21.07
C ARG A 225 10.84 -4.86 -20.05
N ASN A 226 10.14 -4.84 -18.91
CA ASN A 226 10.30 -3.77 -17.93
C ASN A 226 11.59 -3.91 -17.13
N TYR A 227 11.99 -5.11 -16.70
CA TYR A 227 13.23 -5.26 -15.94
C TYR A 227 14.48 -4.86 -16.74
N PHE A 228 14.45 -4.97 -18.06
CA PHE A 228 15.53 -4.51 -18.94
C PHE A 228 15.41 -3.03 -19.36
N ASP A 229 14.31 -2.35 -19.00
CA ASP A 229 14.13 -0.93 -19.24
C ASP A 229 14.94 -0.10 -18.24
N LYS A 230 15.97 0.57 -18.75
CA LYS A 230 16.88 1.44 -17.99
C LYS A 230 16.57 2.92 -18.15
N LYS A 231 15.50 3.29 -18.87
CA LYS A 231 15.14 4.67 -19.18
C LYS A 231 14.43 5.35 -18.00
N HIS A 232 14.98 5.17 -16.80
CA HIS A 232 14.55 5.95 -15.65
C HIS A 232 14.93 7.41 -15.91
N LYS A 233 13.94 8.27 -16.13
CA LYS A 233 14.15 9.71 -16.09
C LYS A 233 14.45 10.02 -14.62
N GLY A 234 15.65 10.55 -14.35
CA GLY A 234 16.11 10.77 -12.98
C GLY A 234 15.04 11.46 -12.15
N SER A 235 14.91 11.05 -10.88
CA SER A 235 14.07 11.74 -9.92
C SER A 235 14.41 13.23 -9.92
N ALA A 236 13.40 14.09 -9.90
CA ALA A 236 13.61 15.50 -9.58
C ALA A 236 14.48 15.56 -8.31
N VAL A 237 15.45 16.49 -8.29
CA VAL A 237 16.26 16.74 -7.09
C VAL A 237 15.28 16.91 -5.94
N ILE A 238 15.38 16.05 -4.91
CA ILE A 238 14.59 16.21 -3.69
C ILE A 238 15.19 17.45 -3.03
N GLU A 239 14.57 18.61 -3.27
CA GLU A 239 14.85 19.79 -2.49
C GLU A 239 14.63 19.44 -1.02
N PRO A 240 15.43 20.00 -0.08
CA PRO A 240 15.21 19.81 1.33
C PRO A 240 13.73 20.06 1.63
N LEU A 241 13.03 19.06 2.19
CA LEU A 241 11.62 19.23 2.55
C LEU A 241 11.59 20.28 3.66
N GLU A 242 11.18 21.50 3.32
CA GLU A 242 10.90 22.53 4.31
C GLU A 242 9.64 22.14 5.11
N ALA A 243 9.69 22.34 6.42
CA ALA A 243 8.56 22.06 7.29
C ALA A 243 7.36 22.94 6.92
N PRO A 244 6.10 22.44 7.00
CA PRO A 244 4.92 23.27 6.81
C PRO A 244 4.83 24.40 7.84
N HIS A 245 5.40 24.21 9.04
CA HIS A 245 5.54 25.19 10.12
C HIS A 245 6.57 24.69 11.15
N GLU A 246 6.97 25.55 12.10
CA GLU A 246 8.08 25.31 13.04
C GLU A 246 7.92 24.06 13.93
N ASN A 247 6.69 23.69 14.28
CA ASN A 247 6.39 22.56 15.17
C ASN A 247 6.24 21.21 14.45
N ALA A 248 6.27 21.19 13.12
CA ALA A 248 6.09 19.98 12.35
C ALA A 248 7.38 19.15 12.29
N GLN A 249 7.26 17.84 12.51
CA GLN A 249 8.37 16.90 12.49
C GLN A 249 8.22 15.91 11.33
N LEU A 250 9.31 15.70 10.60
CA LEU A 250 9.34 14.82 9.44
C LEU A 250 9.65 13.38 9.83
N LEU A 251 8.81 12.46 9.38
CA LEU A 251 9.14 11.04 9.29
C LEU A 251 9.31 10.67 7.82
N THR A 252 10.51 10.22 7.46
CA THR A 252 10.85 9.93 6.06
C THR A 252 10.45 8.51 5.65
N GLY A 253 10.35 8.27 4.35
CA GLY A 253 10.22 6.92 3.81
C GLY A 253 10.71 6.88 2.37
N THR A 254 11.14 5.71 1.91
CA THR A 254 11.66 5.60 0.54
C THR A 254 10.56 5.79 -0.52
N GLY A 255 9.32 5.42 -0.21
CA GLY A 255 8.16 5.58 -1.08
C GLY A 255 7.40 6.88 -0.85
N SER A 256 7.33 7.34 0.41
CA SER A 256 6.81 8.65 0.79
C SER A 256 7.19 9.00 2.23
N SER A 257 7.21 10.30 2.51
CA SER A 257 7.42 10.90 3.82
C SER A 257 6.15 11.63 4.29
N ALA A 258 6.05 11.93 5.57
CA ALA A 258 4.96 12.74 6.11
C ALA A 258 5.44 13.59 7.29
N TRP A 259 4.82 14.76 7.43
CA TRP A 259 5.01 15.64 8.57
C TRP A 259 3.92 15.40 9.60
N PHE A 260 4.28 15.51 10.86
CA PHE A 260 3.36 15.42 11.99
C PHE A 260 3.57 16.60 12.92
N ASP A 261 2.48 17.16 13.42
CA ASP A 261 2.51 18.11 14.53
C ASP A 261 1.68 17.60 15.69
N LEU A 262 1.86 18.22 16.86
CA LEU A 262 1.24 17.79 18.09
C LEU A 262 0.84 19.00 18.93
N GLN A 263 -0.43 19.06 19.29
CA GLN A 263 -1.03 20.17 20.02
C GLN A 263 -1.81 19.65 21.24
N GLY A 264 -2.06 20.53 22.20
CA GLY A 264 -2.89 20.22 23.36
C GLY A 264 -4.31 19.82 22.94
N GLY A 265 -4.84 18.75 23.51
CA GLY A 265 -6.21 18.30 23.28
C GLY A 265 -7.19 18.83 24.32
N PRO A 266 -8.48 18.48 24.19
CA PRO A 266 -9.54 19.01 25.04
C PRO A 266 -9.53 18.43 26.47
N LEU A 267 -8.87 17.27 26.67
CA LEU A 267 -8.81 16.57 27.96
C LEU A 267 -7.38 16.14 28.30
N ARG A 268 -7.14 15.80 29.56
CA ARG A 268 -5.86 15.22 30.00
C ARG A 268 -5.54 13.95 29.21
N ARG A 269 -4.29 13.81 28.75
CA ARG A 269 -3.79 12.76 27.86
C ARG A 269 -4.44 12.73 26.48
N GLN A 270 -5.22 13.74 26.12
CA GLN A 270 -5.67 13.93 24.74
C GLN A 270 -4.84 15.00 24.06
N TYR A 271 -4.54 14.75 22.79
CA TYR A 271 -3.72 15.61 21.96
C TYR A 271 -4.32 15.67 20.57
N VAL A 272 -4.18 16.82 19.90
CA VAL A 272 -4.50 16.92 18.47
C VAL A 272 -3.23 16.65 17.70
N ILE A 273 -3.28 15.72 16.75
CA ILE A 273 -2.20 15.44 15.81
C ILE A 273 -2.72 15.71 14.41
N ASN A 274 -2.02 16.57 13.67
CA ASN A 274 -2.24 16.72 12.24
C ASN A 274 -1.11 16.03 11.47
N ARG A 275 -1.46 15.52 10.30
CA ARG A 275 -0.52 14.95 9.33
C ARG A 275 -0.56 15.79 8.06
N TYR A 276 0.61 16.04 7.51
CA TYR A 276 0.78 16.71 6.23
C TYR A 276 1.60 15.83 5.28
N ASN A 277 1.19 15.76 4.02
CA ASN A 277 1.94 15.06 2.99
C ASN A 277 3.21 15.83 2.56
N GLU A 278 3.98 15.25 1.64
CA GLU A 278 5.20 15.86 1.10
C GLU A 278 4.96 17.18 0.36
N LYS A 279 3.72 17.46 -0.05
CA LYS A 279 3.30 18.74 -0.63
C LYS A 279 2.88 19.76 0.42
N LYS A 280 3.06 19.47 1.72
CA LYS A 280 2.69 20.32 2.86
C LYS A 280 1.17 20.53 2.99
N VAL A 281 0.37 19.70 2.33
CA VAL A 281 -1.09 19.74 2.45
C VAL A 281 -1.50 18.84 3.62
N GLN A 282 -2.30 19.38 4.53
CA GLN A 282 -2.87 18.61 5.63
C GLN A 282 -3.80 17.55 5.05
N ASP A 283 -3.55 16.29 5.36
CA ASP A 283 -4.33 15.14 4.87
C ASP A 283 -5.01 14.35 6.00
N PHE A 284 -4.69 14.68 7.26
CA PHE A 284 -5.38 14.13 8.41
C PHE A 284 -5.29 15.06 9.62
N SER A 285 -6.34 15.05 10.44
CA SER A 285 -6.37 15.65 11.77
C SER A 285 -7.23 14.78 12.69
N GLY A 286 -6.76 14.57 13.92
CA GLY A 286 -7.48 13.75 14.88
C GLY A 286 -7.12 14.08 16.31
N VAL A 287 -8.04 13.76 17.21
CA VAL A 287 -7.79 13.70 18.64
C VAL A 287 -7.26 12.32 18.96
N PHE A 288 -6.11 12.24 19.62
CA PHE A 288 -5.49 10.99 20.05
C PHE A 288 -5.41 10.92 21.57
N THR A 289 -5.57 9.72 22.12
CA THR A 289 -5.39 9.43 23.54
C THR A 289 -4.04 8.76 23.78
N ALA A 290 -3.19 9.39 24.58
CA ALA A 290 -1.89 8.86 24.96
C ALA A 290 -2.01 7.82 26.09
N ASN A 291 -1.17 6.78 26.03
CA ASN A 291 -1.05 5.77 27.08
C ASN A 291 -0.36 6.30 28.35
N ALA A 292 0.32 7.44 28.28
CA ALA A 292 1.00 8.13 29.38
C ALA A 292 0.89 9.65 29.22
N ASP A 293 1.15 10.40 30.30
CA ASP A 293 1.22 11.87 30.23
C ASP A 293 2.44 12.31 29.40
N LEU A 294 2.19 13.21 28.45
CA LEU A 294 3.18 13.87 27.61
C LEU A 294 3.22 15.37 27.95
N ASP A 295 4.42 15.90 28.21
CA ASP A 295 4.64 17.32 28.45
C ASP A 295 4.97 18.05 27.13
N LEU A 296 4.06 18.91 26.66
CA LEU A 296 4.26 19.65 25.40
C LEU A 296 5.33 20.75 25.49
N ASN A 297 5.76 21.12 26.71
CA ASN A 297 6.83 22.10 26.91
C ASN A 297 8.23 21.46 26.93
N ALA A 298 8.30 20.13 27.00
CA ALA A 298 9.55 19.38 26.96
C ALA A 298 9.85 18.88 25.54
N ALA A 299 11.13 18.70 25.22
CA ALA A 299 11.53 18.15 23.93
C ALA A 299 10.92 16.75 23.70
N TYR A 300 10.33 16.55 22.54
CA TYR A 300 9.80 15.27 22.09
C TYR A 300 10.09 15.07 20.60
N ARG A 301 10.06 13.81 20.15
CA ARG A 301 10.07 13.51 18.72
C ARG A 301 9.03 12.47 18.33
N PHE A 302 8.42 12.61 17.17
CA PHE A 302 7.70 11.51 16.55
C PHE A 302 8.67 10.38 16.20
N ASP A 303 8.20 9.14 16.32
CA ASP A 303 8.89 7.96 15.86
C ASP A 303 8.06 7.24 14.78
N TYR A 304 8.69 6.32 14.08
CA TYR A 304 8.04 5.49 13.08
C TYR A 304 6.87 4.68 13.66
N ASP A 305 6.09 4.07 12.75
CA ASP A 305 4.77 3.51 13.07
C ASP A 305 3.81 4.57 13.64
N SER A 306 3.94 5.79 13.10
CA SER A 306 3.01 6.90 13.25
C SER A 306 2.21 7.11 11.96
N HIS A 307 0.89 7.12 12.08
CA HIS A 307 -0.10 7.18 10.99
C HIS A 307 -1.48 7.59 11.54
N CYS A 308 -2.53 7.64 10.72
CA CYS A 308 -3.85 8.20 11.08
C CYS A 308 -4.60 7.47 12.21
N GLU A 309 -4.17 6.27 12.58
CA GLU A 309 -4.82 5.44 13.63
C GLU A 309 -4.02 5.42 14.93
N LYS A 310 -2.69 5.58 14.84
CA LYS A 310 -1.79 5.56 15.99
C LYS A 310 -0.54 6.39 15.67
N CYS A 311 -0.06 7.10 16.67
CA CYS A 311 1.25 7.75 16.65
C CYS A 311 2.13 7.25 17.80
N THR A 312 3.44 7.31 17.59
CA THR A 312 4.46 7.03 18.60
C THR A 312 5.30 8.28 18.80
N VAL A 313 5.46 8.71 20.06
CA VAL A 313 6.27 9.87 20.45
C VAL A 313 7.31 9.42 21.47
N ILE A 314 8.56 9.85 21.29
CA ILE A 314 9.66 9.67 22.24
C ILE A 314 9.86 10.97 23.03
N GLN A 315 9.80 10.89 24.35
CA GLN A 315 10.09 12.00 25.27
C GLN A 315 11.02 11.53 26.38
N GLY A 316 12.29 11.98 26.33
CA GLY A 316 13.37 11.38 27.11
C GLY A 316 13.59 9.92 26.71
N ASP A 317 13.61 9.01 27.70
CA ASP A 317 13.73 7.56 27.48
C ASP A 317 12.36 6.85 27.35
N ARG A 318 11.26 7.62 27.32
CA ARG A 318 9.90 7.07 27.28
C ARG A 318 9.38 7.02 25.85
N GLN A 319 8.84 5.87 25.46
CA GLN A 319 8.03 5.71 24.27
C GLN A 319 6.55 5.79 24.65
N ILE A 320 5.87 6.82 24.14
CA ILE A 320 4.46 7.12 24.41
C ILE A 320 3.67 6.80 23.13
N THR A 321 2.67 5.94 23.26
CA THR A 321 1.76 5.60 22.16
C THR A 321 0.49 6.40 22.30
N LEU A 322 0.05 7.02 21.21
CA LEU A 322 -1.19 7.76 21.11
C LEU A 322 -2.10 7.03 20.10
N ALA A 323 -3.29 6.62 20.52
CA ALA A 323 -4.27 5.97 19.65
C ALA A 323 -5.38 6.96 19.28
N VAL A 324 -5.85 6.94 18.03
CA VAL A 324 -6.90 7.87 17.58
C VAL A 324 -8.18 7.64 18.40
N HIS A 325 -8.73 8.72 18.93
CA HIS A 325 -10.00 8.75 19.64
C HIS A 325 -11.14 9.21 18.71
N SER A 326 -10.90 10.28 17.95
CA SER A 326 -11.85 10.81 16.98
C SER A 326 -11.13 11.52 15.84
N ARG A 327 -11.65 11.40 14.61
CA ARG A 327 -11.18 12.16 13.45
C ARG A 327 -11.81 13.55 13.46
N LEU A 328 -11.05 14.58 13.14
CA LEU A 328 -11.53 15.94 12.98
C LEU A 328 -11.76 16.22 11.50
N SER A 329 -12.89 16.85 11.17
CA SER A 329 -13.13 17.42 9.84
C SER A 329 -12.44 18.78 9.77
N PHE A 330 -11.76 19.06 8.67
CA PHE A 330 -11.06 20.32 8.43
C PHE A 330 -11.25 20.79 6.99
#